data_AF-A0A1G9LCV7-F1
#
_entry.id   AF-A0A1G9LCV7-F1
#
_cell.length_a   1.000
_cell.length_b   1.000
_cell.length_c   1.000
_cell.angle_alpha   90.00
_cell.angle_beta   90.00
_cell.angle_gamma   90.00
#
_symmetry.space_group_name_H-M   'P 1'
#
loop_
_entity.id
_entity.type
_entity.pdbx_description
1 polymer ?
#
loop_
_entity_poly.entity_id
_entity_poly.type
_entity_poly.pdbx_seq_one_letter_code
_entity_poly.pdbx_strand_id
1 'polypeptide(L)'
;MPSISRLLLLVPTLVLTALIIWAVRAGDFGAAGAWLTGQPWGVVTLTDLYFGFVLSALVIGATERRWLPALFWILPVFVLGNVWTGLWFVWRWPELLRRLRPAPADATGQARSG
;
A
#
# COMPACT_ATOMS: atom_id res chain seq x y z
N MET A 1 -9.99 13.91 -15.52
CA MET A 1 -10.54 12.55 -15.34
C MET A 1 -9.49 11.67 -14.68
N PRO A 2 -9.81 10.88 -13.66
CA PRO A 2 -8.84 9.94 -13.08
C PRO A 2 -8.40 8.95 -14.16
N SER A 3 -7.09 8.77 -14.31
CA SER A 3 -6.51 7.78 -15.22
C SER A 3 -6.95 6.37 -14.79
N ILE A 4 -7.17 5.45 -15.73
CA ILE A 4 -7.63 4.07 -15.46
C ILE A 4 -6.83 3.41 -14.32
N SER A 5 -5.51 3.59 -14.30
CA SER A 5 -4.65 3.00 -13.27
C SER A 5 -4.87 3.57 -11.87
N ARG A 6 -5.31 4.83 -11.74
CA ARG A 6 -5.71 5.39 -10.44
C ARG A 6 -7.02 4.77 -9.96
N LEU A 7 -7.92 4.44 -10.89
CA LEU A 7 -9.18 3.78 -10.56
C LEU A 7 -8.94 2.36 -10.03
N LEU A 8 -7.98 1.65 -10.62
CA LEU A 8 -7.54 0.32 -10.16
C LEU A 8 -7.00 0.31 -8.73
N LEU A 9 -6.49 1.45 -8.23
CA LEU A 9 -6.02 1.59 -6.85
C LEU A 9 -7.12 2.10 -5.91
N LEU A 10 -7.95 3.03 -6.40
CA LEU A 10 -9.03 3.62 -5.62
C LEU A 10 -10.14 2.62 -5.30
N VAL A 11 -10.56 1.80 -6.27
CA VAL A 11 -11.69 0.89 -6.08
C VAL A 11 -11.44 -0.13 -4.96
N PRO A 12 -10.31 -0.88 -4.92
CA PRO A 12 -10.05 -1.80 -3.82
C PRO A 12 -9.95 -1.09 -2.47
N THR A 13 -9.37 0.11 -2.44
CA THR A 13 -9.27 0.93 -1.22
C THR A 13 -10.66 1.29 -0.67
N LEU A 14 -11.58 1.71 -1.55
CA LEU A 14 -12.95 2.05 -1.17
C LEU A 14 -13.76 0.81 -0.77
N VAL A 15 -13.62 -0.30 -1.49
CA VAL A 15 -14.26 -1.57 -1.16
C VAL A 15 -13.83 -2.04 0.23
N LEU A 16 -12.53 -2.05 0.53
CA LEU A 16 -12.02 -2.43 1.84
C LEU A 16 -12.54 -1.49 2.93
N THR A 17 -12.57 -0.18 2.66
CA THR A 17 -13.13 0.81 3.61
C THR A 17 -14.60 0.51 3.92
N ALA A 18 -15.41 0.20 2.90
CA ALA A 18 -16.82 -0.16 3.09
C ALA A 18 -16.98 -1.48 3.88
N LEU A 19 -16.15 -2.49 3.61
CA LEU A 19 -16.15 -3.75 4.37
C LEU A 19 -15.77 -3.54 5.84
N ILE A 20 -14.80 -2.68 6.13
CA ILE A 20 -14.44 -2.33 7.52
C ILE A 20 -15.62 -1.65 8.22
N ILE A 21 -16.25 -0.67 7.57
CA ILE A 21 -17.42 0.02 8.14
C ILE A 21 -18.53 -0.98 8.44
N TRP A 22 -18.84 -1.88 7.49
CA TRP A 22 -19.82 -2.93 7.70
C TRP A 22 -19.45 -3.86 8.87
N ALA A 23 -18.21 -4.35 8.91
CA ALA A 23 -17.74 -5.27 9.94
C ALA A 23 -17.77 -4.65 11.35
N VAL A 24 -17.39 -3.37 11.49
CA VAL A 24 -17.46 -2.64 12.76
C VAL A 24 -18.90 -2.47 13.25
N ARG A 25 -19.88 -2.43 12.34
CA ARG A 25 -21.29 -2.22 12.69
C ARG A 25 -22.05 -3.51 12.95
N ALA A 26 -21.67 -4.59 12.27
CA ALA A 26 -22.38 -5.87 12.31
C ALA A 26 -21.67 -6.95 13.15
N GLY A 27 -20.35 -6.82 13.36
CA GLY A 27 -19.52 -7.83 14.00
C GLY A 27 -19.17 -7.51 15.45
N ASP A 28 -18.77 -8.56 16.19
CA ASP A 28 -18.15 -8.44 17.50
C ASP A 28 -16.61 -8.42 17.32
N PHE A 29 -16.02 -7.26 17.55
CA PHE A 29 -14.57 -7.06 17.42
C PHE A 29 -13.77 -7.91 18.42
N GLY A 30 -14.28 -8.11 19.64
CA GLY A 30 -13.62 -8.90 20.67
C GLY A 30 -13.59 -10.38 20.30
N ALA A 31 -14.72 -10.93 19.86
CA ALA A 31 -14.80 -12.31 19.40
C ALA A 31 -13.92 -12.56 18.15
N ALA A 32 -13.90 -11.61 17.20
CA ALA A 32 -13.03 -11.68 16.03
C ALA A 32 -11.55 -11.67 16.42
N GLY A 33 -11.15 -10.81 17.36
CA GLY A 33 -9.78 -10.74 17.88
C GLY A 33 -9.36 -12.03 18.62
N ALA A 34 -10.25 -12.60 19.42
CA ALA A 34 -10.01 -13.87 20.10
C ALA A 34 -9.82 -15.02 19.11
N TRP A 35 -10.62 -15.07 18.05
CA TRP A 35 -10.46 -16.07 16.99
C TRP A 35 -9.13 -15.89 16.24
N LEU A 36 -8.78 -14.65 15.87
CA LEU A 36 -7.54 -14.34 15.15
C LEU A 36 -6.30 -14.73 15.95
N THR A 37 -6.32 -14.57 17.27
CA THR A 37 -5.16 -14.87 18.13
C THR A 37 -5.15 -16.30 18.66
N GLY A 38 -6.31 -16.96 18.73
CA GLY A 38 -6.46 -18.30 19.30
C GLY A 38 -6.49 -19.45 18.28
N GLN A 39 -6.65 -19.18 16.98
CA GLN A 39 -6.72 -20.22 15.94
C GLN A 39 -5.50 -20.18 15.02
N PRO A 40 -4.97 -21.33 14.56
CA PRO A 40 -3.78 -21.36 13.70
C PRO A 40 -3.91 -20.52 12.43
N TRP A 41 -5.04 -20.61 11.74
CA TRP A 41 -5.32 -19.79 10.56
C TRP A 41 -5.46 -18.31 10.90
N GLY A 42 -6.00 -17.97 12.07
CA GLY A 42 -6.05 -16.60 12.55
C GLY A 42 -4.65 -15.98 12.70
N VAL A 43 -3.73 -16.74 13.30
CA VAL A 43 -2.33 -16.33 13.46
C VAL A 43 -1.66 -16.16 12.10
N VAL A 44 -1.90 -17.06 11.15
CA VAL A 44 -1.40 -16.93 9.77
C VAL A 44 -1.94 -15.67 9.11
N THR A 45 -3.23 -15.37 9.24
CA THR A 45 -3.84 -14.14 8.70
C THR A 45 -3.24 -12.88 9.32
N LEU A 46 -3.07 -12.83 10.64
CA LEU A 46 -2.41 -11.70 11.31
C LEU A 46 -0.96 -11.56 10.83
N THR A 47 -0.23 -12.66 10.74
CA THR A 47 1.17 -12.66 10.31
C THR A 47 1.29 -12.14 8.87
N ASP A 48 0.49 -12.66 7.95
CA ASP A 48 0.46 -12.22 6.55
C ASP A 48 0.15 -10.73 6.44
N LEU A 49 -0.86 -10.25 7.16
CA LEU A 49 -1.27 -8.85 7.18
C LEU A 49 -0.14 -7.93 7.66
N TYR A 50 0.45 -8.21 8.82
CA TYR A 50 1.51 -7.37 9.39
C TYR A 50 2.82 -7.47 8.61
N PHE A 51 3.13 -8.63 8.03
CA PHE A 51 4.27 -8.77 7.14
C PHE A 51 4.08 -7.90 5.89
N GLY A 52 2.87 -7.88 5.31
CA GLY A 52 2.49 -6.95 4.26
C GLY A 52 2.63 -5.47 4.64
N PHE A 53 2.31 -5.11 5.88
CA PHE A 53 2.51 -3.74 6.40
C PHE A 53 3.98 -3.35 6.48
N VAL A 54 4.85 -4.26 6.95
CA VAL A 54 6.29 -4.03 6.97
C VAL A 54 6.83 -3.83 5.55
N LEU A 55 6.44 -4.70 4.61
CA LEU A 55 6.85 -4.57 3.20
C LEU A 55 6.37 -3.23 2.61
N SER A 56 5.13 -2.83 2.89
CA SER A 56 4.58 -1.54 2.46
C SER A 56 5.36 -0.37 3.06
N ALA A 57 5.70 -0.45 4.34
CA ALA A 57 6.50 0.57 5.02
C ALA A 57 7.90 0.73 4.41
N LEU A 58 8.55 -0.38 4.03
CA LEU A 58 9.83 -0.36 3.33
C LEU A 58 9.71 0.32 1.96
N VAL A 59 8.66 0.02 1.20
CA VAL A 59 8.40 0.67 -0.11
C VAL A 59 8.14 2.17 0.06
N ILE A 60 7.33 2.56 1.04
CA ILE A 60 7.07 3.97 1.36
C ILE A 60 8.38 4.68 1.74
N GLY A 61 9.17 4.08 2.64
CA GLY A 61 10.45 4.62 3.09
C GLY A 61 11.48 4.78 1.95
N ALA A 62 11.54 3.82 1.03
CA ALA A 62 12.40 3.90 -0.14
C ALA A 62 11.90 4.91 -1.19
N THR A 63 10.61 5.24 -1.19
CA THR A 63 10.00 6.14 -2.17
C THR A 63 10.09 7.61 -1.73
N GLU A 64 9.85 7.88 -0.45
CA GLU A 64 9.83 9.23 0.12
C GLU A 64 11.25 9.77 0.34
N ARG A 65 11.52 10.96 -0.22
CA ARG A 65 12.86 11.58 -0.14
C ARG A 65 13.18 12.17 1.25
N ARG A 66 12.14 12.45 2.06
CA ARG A 66 12.26 13.10 3.37
C ARG A 66 11.67 12.20 4.45
N TRP A 67 12.34 12.13 5.59
CA TRP A 67 11.97 11.25 6.69
C TRP A 67 10.61 11.60 7.34
N LEU A 68 10.25 12.89 7.40
CA LEU A 68 8.97 13.34 7.98
C LEU A 68 7.75 12.84 7.19
N PRO A 69 7.64 13.08 5.86
CA PRO A 69 6.59 12.47 5.04
C PRO A 69 6.59 10.94 5.08
N ALA A 70 7.77 10.31 5.09
CA ALA A 70 7.88 8.86 5.19
C ALA A 70 7.22 8.36 6.49
N LEU A 71 7.55 8.97 7.63
CA LEU A 71 7.00 8.60 8.93
C LEU A 71 5.48 8.82 8.98
N PHE A 72 4.99 9.93 8.43
CA PHE A 72 3.56 10.21 8.33
C PHE A 72 2.80 9.12 7.55
N TRP A 73 3.40 8.58 6.49
CA TRP A 73 2.77 7.51 5.72
C TRP A 73 2.96 6.13 6.34
N ILE A 74 4.09 5.86 6.99
CA ILE A 74 4.41 4.55 7.57
C ILE A 74 3.62 4.27 8.85
N LEU A 75 3.64 5.20 9.83
CA LEU A 75 3.08 4.93 11.15
C LEU A 75 1.60 4.52 11.12
N PRO A 76 0.71 5.19 10.35
CA PRO A 76 -0.68 4.82 10.34
C PRO A 76 -0.97 3.49 9.63
N VAL A 77 -0.04 2.92 8.84
CA VAL A 77 -0.25 1.61 8.19
C VAL A 77 -0.49 0.52 9.23
N PHE A 78 0.19 0.56 10.38
CA PHE A 78 0.04 -0.47 11.41
C PHE A 78 -1.29 -0.40 12.19
N VAL A 79 -2.09 0.66 11.97
CA VAL A 79 -3.39 0.85 12.63
C VAL A 79 -4.53 0.87 11.62
N LEU A 80 -4.38 1.66 10.55
CA LEU A 80 -5.36 1.82 9.48
C LEU A 80 -5.24 0.76 8.38
N GLY A 81 -4.12 0.03 8.36
CA GLY A 81 -3.88 -1.05 7.44
C GLY A 81 -3.85 -0.63 5.97
N ASN A 82 -4.33 -1.54 5.13
CA ASN A 82 -4.25 -1.41 3.67
C ASN A 82 -5.08 -0.26 3.10
N VAL A 83 -6.03 0.30 3.85
CA VAL A 83 -6.75 1.53 3.43
C VAL A 83 -5.77 2.69 3.30
N TRP A 84 -4.89 2.87 4.30
CA TRP A 84 -3.90 3.95 4.29
C TRP A 84 -2.81 3.71 3.26
N THR A 85 -2.35 2.46 3.12
CA THR A 85 -1.44 2.05 2.05
C THR A 85 -2.01 2.34 0.67
N GLY A 86 -3.30 2.03 0.44
CA GLY A 86 -4.00 2.31 -0.81
C GLY A 86 -4.07 3.82 -1.11
N LEU A 87 -4.39 4.65 -0.12
CA LEU A 87 -4.37 6.11 -0.25
C LEU A 87 -2.97 6.63 -0.64
N TRP A 88 -1.91 6.10 -0.02
CA TRP A 88 -0.54 6.44 -0.37
C TRP A 88 -0.22 6.10 -1.83
N PHE A 89 -0.58 4.89 -2.28
CA PHE A 89 -0.38 4.49 -3.68
C PHE A 89 -1.11 5.41 -4.66
N VAL A 90 -2.36 5.77 -4.39
CA VAL A 90 -3.13 6.70 -5.23
C VAL A 90 -2.46 8.08 -5.28
N TRP A 91 -1.98 8.56 -4.14
CA TRP A 91 -1.33 9.86 -4.00
C TRP A 91 0.02 9.91 -4.72
N ARG A 92 0.86 8.88 -4.56
CA ARG A 92 2.19 8.77 -5.19
C ARG A 92 2.19 8.15 -6.57
N TRP A 93 1.03 7.75 -7.08
CA TRP A 93 0.88 7.11 -8.39
C TRP A 93 1.63 7.81 -9.53
N PRO A 94 1.57 9.14 -9.71
CA PRO A 94 2.27 9.80 -10.82
C PRO A 94 3.80 9.67 -10.72
N GLU A 95 4.34 9.68 -9.50
CA GLU A 95 5.76 9.55 -9.25
C GLU A 95 6.24 8.10 -9.45
N LEU A 96 5.47 7.14 -8.94
CA LEU A 96 5.74 5.71 -9.17
C LEU A 96 5.75 5.38 -10.66
N LEU A 97 4.78 5.90 -11.43
CA LEU A 97 4.75 5.74 -12.88
C LEU A 97 5.98 6.32 -13.57
N ARG A 98 6.54 7.43 -13.09
CA ARG A 98 7.77 8.00 -13.66
C ARG A 98 8.96 7.09 -13.40
N ARG A 99 9.05 6.49 -12.21
CA ARG A 99 10.15 5.58 -11.82
C ARG A 99 10.09 4.23 -12.53
N LEU A 100 8.89 3.75 -12.86
CA LEU A 100 8.68 2.47 -13.55
C LEU A 100 8.80 2.57 -15.08
N ARG A 101 8.80 3.78 -15.64
CA ARG A 101 9.03 3.96 -17.08
C ARG A 101 10.49 3.62 -17.41
N PRO A 102 10.75 2.70 -18.36
CA PRO A 102 12.10 2.45 -18.83
C PRO A 102 12.75 3.74 -19.35
N ALA A 103 14.05 3.90 -19.11
CA ALA A 103 14.81 4.98 -19.75
C ALA A 103 14.74 4.81 -21.29
N PRO A 104 14.60 5.90 -22.07
CA PRO A 104 14.64 5.84 -23.52
C PRO A 104 15.92 5.12 -23.98
N ALA A 105 15.79 4.18 -24.92
CA ALA A 105 16.86 3.31 -25.38
C ALA A 105 17.86 4.01 -26.31
N ASP A 106 18.22 5.28 -26.04
CA ASP A 106 18.88 6.13 -27.04
C ASP A 106 20.01 6.98 -26.41
N ALA A 107 20.98 6.34 -25.75
CA ALA A 107 22.20 7.05 -25.31
C ALA A 107 23.50 6.24 -25.50
N THR A 108 23.41 4.96 -25.84
CA THR A 108 24.59 4.07 -25.96
C THR A 108 25.06 3.83 -27.40
N GLY A 109 24.34 4.31 -28.42
CA GLY A 109 24.69 4.10 -29.83
C GLY A 109 25.48 5.24 -30.50
N GLN A 110 25.38 6.48 -29.99
CA GLN A 110 25.89 7.66 -30.70
C GLN A 110 27.32 8.08 -30.31
N ALA A 111 27.90 7.46 -29.28
CA ALA A 111 29.24 7.79 -28.77
C ALA A 111 30.38 6.90 -29.33
N ARG A 112 30.07 5.97 -30.24
CA ARG A 112 31.08 5.04 -30.83
C ARG A 112 31.39 5.29 -32.30
N SER A 113 30.87 6.37 -32.89
CA SER A 113 31.02 6.70 -34.32
C SER A 113 31.62 8.09 -34.58
N GLY A 114 32.45 8.60 -33.67
CA GLY A 114 33.20 9.85 -33.82
C GLY A 114 34.70 9.62 -33.74
#